data_AF-A0A7X8YWW6-F1
#
_entry.id   AF-A0A7X8YWW6-F1
#
_cell.length_a   1.000
_cell.length_b   1.000
_cell.length_c   1.000
_cell.angle_alpha   90.00
_cell.angle_beta   90.00
_cell.angle_gamma   90.00
#
_symmetry.space_group_name_H-M   'P 1'
#
loop_
_entity.id
_entity.type
_entity.pdbx_description
1 polymer ?
#
loop_
_entity_poly.entity_id
_entity_poly.type
_entity_poly.pdbx_seq_one_letter_code
_entity_poly.pdbx_strand_id
1 'polypeptide(L)'
;MTTISLPRGPGTSILAGGGAWLPRSGCLQGFGGIRGDEALVLRDPCRLLTATTPDQVPALLGEVEAEQRAGRFVAGYMSYEAGAAFGLTVKSAAPDSPPLAWMAVYRPESALVVSSAEWRHYLDGTDTS
;
A
#
# COMPACT_ATOMS: atom_id res chain seq x y z
N MET A 1 -14.49 -14.51 -19.66
CA MET A 1 -14.91 -13.86 -18.41
C MET A 1 -14.01 -14.38 -17.31
N THR A 2 -12.94 -13.66 -17.00
CA THR A 2 -11.99 -14.06 -15.95
C THR A 2 -12.54 -13.52 -14.65
N THR A 3 -13.24 -14.36 -13.89
CA THR A 3 -13.73 -14.00 -12.55
C THR A 3 -12.52 -13.75 -11.66
N ILE A 4 -12.21 -12.49 -11.36
CA ILE A 4 -11.18 -12.13 -10.39
C ILE A 4 -11.75 -12.44 -9.00
N SER A 5 -11.31 -13.56 -8.42
CA SER A 5 -11.50 -13.82 -7.00
C SER A 5 -10.49 -12.95 -6.25
N LEU A 6 -10.94 -11.85 -5.65
CA LEU A 6 -10.06 -11.04 -4.80
C LEU A 6 -9.62 -11.88 -3.60
N PRO A 7 -8.31 -12.00 -3.34
CA PRO A 7 -7.80 -12.76 -2.22
C PRO A 7 -8.26 -12.09 -0.92
N ARG A 8 -9.18 -12.75 -0.22
CA ARG A 8 -9.57 -12.39 1.15
C ARG A 8 -8.60 -13.06 2.10
N GLY A 9 -7.51 -12.38 2.43
CA GLY A 9 -6.49 -12.83 3.36
C GLY A 9 -6.00 -11.67 4.24
N PRO A 10 -5.50 -11.95 5.46
CA PRO A 10 -4.86 -10.93 6.28
C PRO A 10 -3.73 -10.25 5.49
N GLY A 11 -3.76 -8.92 5.43
CA GLY A 11 -2.74 -8.14 4.73
C GLY A 11 -2.93 -7.98 3.22
N THR A 12 -4.09 -8.35 2.65
CA THR A 12 -4.43 -7.87 1.29
C THR A 12 -4.63 -6.36 1.32
N SER A 13 -3.94 -5.62 0.44
CA SER A 13 -4.11 -4.18 0.26
C SER A 13 -4.61 -3.88 -1.15
N ILE A 14 -5.68 -3.09 -1.27
CA ILE A 14 -6.25 -2.67 -2.56
C ILE A 14 -6.13 -1.15 -2.65
N LEU A 15 -5.41 -0.69 -3.65
CA LEU A 15 -5.19 0.72 -3.95
C LEU A 15 -5.95 1.04 -5.24
N ALA A 16 -7.15 1.60 -5.09
CA ALA A 16 -8.00 1.99 -6.19
C ALA A 16 -8.02 3.51 -6.36
N GLY A 17 -7.98 3.97 -7.61
CA GLY A 17 -8.10 5.38 -7.95
C GLY A 17 -7.01 5.84 -8.91
N GLY A 18 -7.41 6.54 -9.96
CA GLY A 18 -6.46 7.21 -10.85
C GLY A 18 -5.62 8.24 -10.13
N GLY A 19 -4.30 8.11 -10.21
CA GLY A 19 -3.39 9.12 -9.70
C GLY A 19 -1.95 8.63 -9.52
N ALA A 20 -1.13 9.48 -8.92
CA ALA A 20 0.30 9.28 -8.69
C ALA A 20 0.66 8.11 -7.73
N TRP A 21 -0.34 7.40 -7.22
CA TRP A 21 -0.21 6.24 -6.33
C TRP A 21 0.01 4.92 -7.08
N LEU A 22 -0.18 4.90 -8.41
CA LEU A 22 0.11 3.75 -9.26
C LEU A 22 1.57 3.82 -9.75
N PRO A 23 2.28 2.68 -9.85
CA PRO A 23 3.67 2.67 -10.33
C PRO A 23 3.75 3.31 -11.72
N ARG A 24 4.67 4.27 -11.89
CA ARG A 24 4.94 4.88 -13.20
C ARG A 24 5.45 3.80 -14.14
N SER A 25 4.90 3.76 -15.36
CA SER A 25 5.06 2.74 -16.41
C SER A 25 6.50 2.38 -16.82
N GLY A 26 7.53 2.97 -16.22
CA GLY A 26 8.94 2.68 -16.51
C GLY A 26 9.46 1.34 -15.97
N CYS A 27 8.80 0.75 -14.96
CA CYS A 27 9.19 -0.57 -14.42
C CYS A 27 8.51 -1.74 -15.16
N LEU A 28 7.46 -1.47 -15.94
CA LEU A 28 6.69 -2.45 -16.71
C LEU A 28 6.69 -1.99 -18.18
N GLN A 29 7.72 -2.36 -18.95
CA GLN A 29 7.74 -2.05 -20.38
C GLN A 29 6.54 -2.70 -21.09
N GLY A 30 5.65 -1.89 -21.68
CA GLY A 30 4.61 -2.38 -22.59
C GLY A 30 3.30 -1.59 -22.68
N PHE A 31 2.99 -0.67 -21.76
CA PHE A 31 1.65 -0.06 -21.69
C PHE A 31 1.66 1.44 -22.00
N GLY A 32 1.18 1.79 -23.21
CA GLY A 32 0.95 3.16 -23.62
C GLY A 32 -0.32 3.76 -23.01
N GLY A 33 -0.20 4.93 -22.38
CA GLY A 33 -1.30 5.86 -22.11
C GLY A 33 -2.14 5.57 -20.86
N ILE A 34 -1.69 6.07 -19.70
CA ILE A 34 -2.46 6.00 -18.44
C ILE A 34 -3.65 6.98 -18.49
N ARG A 35 -4.88 6.45 -18.59
CA ARG A 35 -6.10 7.11 -18.11
C ARG A 35 -6.55 6.46 -16.81
N GLY A 36 -6.00 6.99 -15.72
CA GLY A 36 -6.53 7.11 -14.36
C GLY A 36 -7.73 6.31 -13.83
N ASP A 37 -7.96 5.03 -14.16
CA ASP A 37 -9.03 4.25 -13.51
C ASP A 37 -8.60 2.82 -13.10
N GLU A 38 -7.33 2.44 -13.21
CA GLU A 38 -6.84 1.10 -12.82
C GLU A 38 -6.69 0.97 -11.29
N ALA A 39 -6.79 -0.25 -10.77
CA ALA A 39 -6.59 -0.57 -9.36
C ALA A 39 -5.38 -1.49 -9.17
N LEU A 40 -4.58 -1.26 -8.14
CA LEU A 40 -3.47 -2.13 -7.75
C LEU A 40 -3.88 -2.99 -6.55
N VAL A 41 -3.81 -4.31 -6.71
CA VAL A 41 -4.09 -5.30 -5.67
C VAL A 41 -2.77 -5.93 -5.22
N LEU A 42 -2.47 -5.84 -3.93
CA LEU A 42 -1.31 -6.43 -3.28
C LEU A 42 -1.78 -7.53 -2.32
N ARG A 43 -1.23 -8.74 -2.46
CA ARG A 43 -1.63 -9.91 -1.67
C ARG A 43 -0.44 -10.66 -1.09
N ASP A 44 -0.66 -11.48 -0.07
CA ASP A 44 0.36 -12.37 0.50
C ASP A 44 1.65 -11.60 0.90
N PRO A 45 1.55 -10.68 1.88
CA PRO A 45 2.72 -9.91 2.31
C PRO A 45 3.80 -10.86 2.82
N CYS A 46 5.03 -10.65 2.36
CA CYS A 46 6.18 -11.45 2.74
C CYS A 46 6.88 -10.94 4.00
N ARG A 47 6.60 -9.70 4.42
CA ARG A 47 7.16 -9.07 5.61
C ARG A 47 6.25 -7.95 6.11
N LEU A 48 6.21 -7.75 7.42
CA LEU A 48 5.57 -6.61 8.06
C LEU A 48 6.62 -5.78 8.81
N LEU A 49 6.56 -4.46 8.64
CA LEU A 49 7.40 -3.47 9.32
C LEU A 49 6.48 -2.60 10.18
N THR A 50 6.86 -2.37 11.43
CA THR A 50 6.04 -1.61 12.38
C THR A 50 6.91 -0.68 13.21
N ALA A 51 6.45 0.55 13.44
CA ALA A 51 7.04 1.49 14.39
C ALA A 51 5.96 1.90 15.40
N THR A 52 6.20 1.67 16.69
CA THR A 52 5.31 2.07 17.79
C THR A 52 5.82 3.30 18.53
N THR A 53 7.09 3.68 18.33
CA THR A 53 7.69 4.88 18.91
C THR A 53 8.30 5.78 17.84
N PRO A 54 8.42 7.10 18.07
CA PRO A 54 8.95 8.03 17.06
C PRO A 54 10.38 7.71 16.63
N ASP A 55 11.23 7.26 17.55
CA ASP A 55 12.64 6.91 17.28
C ASP A 55 12.80 5.71 16.33
N GLN A 56 11.78 4.85 16.19
CA GLN A 56 11.78 3.72 15.27
C GLN A 56 11.44 4.13 13.82
N VAL A 57 10.79 5.28 13.63
CA VAL A 57 10.29 5.72 12.31
C VAL A 57 11.41 5.88 11.28
N PRO A 58 12.56 6.53 11.57
CA PRO A 58 13.64 6.69 10.59
C PRO A 58 14.23 5.34 10.15
N ALA A 59 14.40 4.40 11.08
CA ALA A 59 14.90 3.06 10.77
C ALA A 59 13.90 2.30 9.87
N LEU A 60 12.60 2.33 10.21
CA LEU A 60 11.54 1.72 9.40
C LEU A 60 11.54 2.29 7.97
N LEU A 61 11.68 3.61 7.80
CA LEU A 61 11.74 4.20 6.45
C LEU A 61 12.98 3.76 5.67
N GLY A 62 14.12 3.57 6.34
CA GLY A 62 15.32 2.99 5.73
C GLY A 62 15.08 1.56 5.23
N GLU A 63 14.35 0.75 6.00
CA GLU A 63 13.96 -0.60 5.58
C GLU A 63 12.97 -0.57 4.40
N VAL A 64 11.99 0.33 4.41
CA VAL A 64 11.06 0.53 3.29
C VAL A 64 11.84 0.87 2.01
N GLU A 65 12.80 1.79 2.10
CA GLU A 65 13.63 2.18 0.96
C GLU A 65 14.49 1.01 0.45
N ALA A 66 15.05 0.20 1.34
CA ALA A 66 15.82 -0.98 0.97
C ALA A 66 14.97 -2.04 0.25
N GLU A 67 13.75 -2.32 0.73
CA GLU A 67 12.82 -3.26 0.08
C GLU A 67 12.36 -2.73 -1.29
N GLN A 68 12.11 -1.43 -1.41
CA GLN A 68 11.78 -0.78 -2.68
C GLN A 68 12.95 -0.86 -3.68
N ARG A 69 14.19 -0.61 -3.24
CA ARG A 69 15.40 -0.79 -4.06
C ARG A 69 15.60 -2.24 -4.50
N ALA A 70 15.16 -3.20 -3.69
CA ALA A 70 15.13 -4.63 -4.04
C ALA A 70 13.99 -5.00 -5.01
N GLY A 71 13.24 -4.02 -5.52
CA GLY A 71 12.16 -4.20 -6.48
C GLY A 71 10.83 -4.62 -5.87
N ARG A 72 10.69 -4.60 -4.53
CA ARG A 72 9.45 -4.99 -3.84
C ARG A 72 8.49 -3.82 -3.71
N PHE A 73 7.21 -4.16 -3.58
CA PHE A 73 6.17 -3.19 -3.27
C PHE A 73 6.02 -3.07 -1.76
N VAL A 74 5.78 -1.85 -1.28
CA VAL A 74 5.50 -1.60 0.13
C VAL A 74 4.24 -0.76 0.21
N ALA A 75 3.26 -1.21 1.01
CA ALA A 75 2.01 -0.49 1.24
C ALA A 75 1.62 -0.56 2.70
N GLY A 76 1.04 0.51 3.22
CA GLY A 76 0.70 0.64 4.63
C GLY A 76 0.28 2.06 4.99
N TYR A 77 0.37 2.39 6.27
CA TYR A 77 0.04 3.72 6.77
C TYR A 77 1.13 4.24 7.70
N MET A 78 1.13 5.56 7.87
CA MET A 78 1.90 6.27 8.87
C MET A 78 0.97 7.29 9.53
N SER A 79 0.89 7.27 10.85
CA SER A 79 0.06 8.18 11.64
C SER A 79 0.65 9.59 11.65
N TYR A 80 -0.16 10.58 12.01
CA TYR A 80 0.29 11.96 12.09
C TYR A 80 1.35 12.16 13.18
N GLU A 81 1.23 11.42 14.28
CA GLU A 81 2.11 11.45 15.45
C GLU A 81 3.51 10.92 15.14
N ALA A 82 3.70 10.16 14.05
CA ALA A 82 5.03 9.80 13.54
C ALA A 82 5.89 11.04 13.22
N GLY A 83 5.27 12.20 12.99
CA GLY A 83 5.95 13.48 12.78
C GLY A 83 6.90 13.88 13.92
N ALA A 84 6.66 13.38 15.15
CA ALA A 84 7.57 13.58 16.29
C ALA A 84 9.01 13.13 15.97
N ALA A 85 9.18 12.09 15.14
CA ALA A 85 10.48 11.56 14.73
C ALA A 85 11.34 12.59 13.98
N PHE A 86 10.69 13.59 13.38
CA PHE A 86 11.32 14.64 12.57
C PHE A 86 11.30 16.01 13.25
N GLY A 87 11.05 16.04 14.57
CA GLY A 87 11.00 17.28 15.35
C GLY A 87 9.74 18.10 15.15
N LEU A 88 8.67 17.52 14.58
CA LEU A 88 7.39 18.20 14.46
C LEU A 88 6.63 18.19 15.79
N THR A 89 5.96 19.30 16.09
CA THR A 89 5.05 19.38 17.23
C THR A 89 3.76 18.60 16.92
N VAL A 90 3.61 17.46 17.57
CA VAL A 90 2.44 16.57 17.43
C VAL A 90 1.85 16.26 18.81
N LYS A 91 0.63 15.71 18.82
CA LYS A 91 0.07 15.14 20.05
C LYS A 91 0.77 13.83 20.36
N SER A 92 0.97 13.52 21.63
CA SER A 92 1.44 12.21 22.03
C SER A 92 0.39 11.16 21.68
N ALA A 93 0.84 10.04 21.12
CA ALA A 93 0.00 8.90 20.86
C ALA A 93 -0.55 8.34 22.19
N ALA A 94 -1.81 7.91 22.20
CA ALA A 94 -2.40 7.30 23.40
C ALA A 94 -1.76 5.92 23.68
N PRO A 95 -1.74 5.44 24.94
CA PRO A 95 -1.13 4.15 25.29
C PRO A 95 -1.66 2.96 24.48
N ASP A 96 -2.94 2.98 24.10
CA ASP A 96 -3.61 1.93 23.32
C ASP A 96 -3.80 2.31 21.84
N SER A 97 -3.06 3.31 21.36
CA SER A 97 -3.13 3.71 19.94
C SER A 97 -2.49 2.65 19.03
N PRO A 98 -2.96 2.54 17.77
CA PRO A 98 -2.29 1.71 16.78
C PRO A 98 -0.85 2.22 16.54
N PRO A 99 0.03 1.39 15.96
CA PRO A 99 1.40 1.79 15.63
C PRO A 99 1.49 3.13 14.87
N LEU A 100 2.55 3.88 15.11
CA LEU A 100 2.84 5.13 14.38
C LEU A 100 3.09 4.89 12.89
N ALA A 101 3.61 3.71 12.54
CA ALA A 101 3.67 3.26 11.16
C ALA A 101 3.51 1.75 11.09
N TRP A 102 2.85 1.28 10.04
CA TRP A 102 2.72 -0.13 9.70
C TRP A 102 2.81 -0.26 8.20
N MET A 103 3.72 -1.11 7.73
CA MET A 103 3.98 -1.33 6.31
C MET A 103 4.06 -2.83 6.03
N ALA A 104 3.38 -3.26 4.98
CA ALA A 104 3.48 -4.59 4.44
C ALA A 104 4.34 -4.58 3.17
N VAL A 105 5.23 -5.55 3.05
CA VAL A 105 6.12 -5.74 1.91
C VAL A 105 5.60 -6.88 1.05
N TYR A 106 5.51 -6.65 -0.25
CA TYR A 106 4.99 -7.60 -1.23
C TYR A 106 6.01 -7.85 -2.31
N ARG A 107 6.12 -9.12 -2.73
CA ARG A 107 6.95 -9.48 -3.88
C ARG A 107 6.27 -9.00 -5.18
N PRO A 108 7.03 -8.77 -6.27
CA PRO A 108 6.44 -8.32 -7.54
C PRO A 108 5.30 -9.21 -8.06
N GLU A 109 5.43 -10.53 -7.90
CA GLU A 109 4.42 -11.51 -8.30
C GLU A 109 3.14 -11.48 -7.46
N SER A 110 3.18 -10.78 -6.32
CA SER A 110 2.04 -10.54 -5.43
C SER A 110 1.30 -9.24 -5.77
N ALA A 111 1.77 -8.47 -6.76
CA ALA A 111 1.14 -7.26 -7.23
C ALA A 111 0.35 -7.54 -8.52
N LEU A 112 -0.93 -7.17 -8.53
CA LEU A 112 -1.81 -7.36 -9.67
C LEU A 112 -2.49 -6.04 -10.02
N VAL A 113 -2.32 -5.59 -11.26
CA VAL A 113 -3.04 -4.43 -11.80
C VAL A 113 -4.35 -4.92 -12.39
N VAL A 114 -5.46 -4.36 -11.91
CA VAL A 114 -6.82 -4.65 -12.35
C VAL A 114 -7.30 -3.48 -13.19
N SER A 115 -7.92 -3.78 -14.33
CA SER A 115 -8.45 -2.73 -15.20
C SER A 115 -9.63 -2.01 -14.55
N SER A 116 -9.90 -0.79 -14.99
CA SER A 116 -11.01 0.03 -14.51
C SER A 116 -12.39 -0.60 -14.69
N ALA A 117 -12.59 -1.31 -15.80
CA ALA A 117 -13.84 -1.99 -16.10
C ALA A 117 -14.09 -3.15 -15.13
N GLU A 118 -13.04 -3.91 -14.80
CA GLU A 118 -13.11 -5.01 -13.84
C GLU A 118 -13.27 -4.52 -12.39
N TRP A 119 -12.62 -3.41 -12.05
CA TRP A 119 -12.73 -2.78 -10.72
C TRP A 119 -14.11 -2.16 -10.45
N ARG A 120 -14.69 -1.44 -11.42
CA ARG A 120 -16.04 -0.86 -11.27
C ARG A 120 -17.12 -1.92 -11.11
N HIS A 121 -17.04 -3.01 -11.87
CA HIS A 121 -17.97 -4.12 -11.74
C HIS A 121 -17.93 -4.76 -10.34
N TYR A 122 -16.76 -4.76 -9.69
CA TYR A 122 -16.63 -5.23 -8.32
C TYR A 122 -17.25 -4.26 -7.30
N LEU A 123 -17.04 -2.95 -7.45
CA LEU A 123 -17.61 -1.94 -6.56
C LEU A 123 -19.15 -1.97 -6.57
N ASP A 124 -19.75 -2.12 -7.75
CA ASP A 124 -21.20 -2.25 -7.91
C ASP A 124 -21.76 -3.49 -7.19
N GLY A 125 -20.94 -4.53 -7.00
CA GLY A 125 -21.28 -5.74 -6.25
C GLY A 125 -21.06 -5.65 -4.73
N THR A 126 -20.46 -4.56 -4.24
CA THR A 126 -20.16 -4.32 -2.81
C THR A 126 -21.01 -3.21 -2.19
N ASP A 127 -22.15 -2.87 -2.81
CA ASP A 127 -23.10 -1.90 -2.27
C ASP A 127 -23.56 -2.31 -0.86
N THR A 128 -22.93 -1.70 0.15
CA THR A 128 -23.31 -1.83 1.56
C THR A 128 -24.59 -1.02 1.78
N SER A 129 -25.73 -1.72 1.72
CA SER A 129 -27.00 -1.26 2.30
C SER A 129 -26.89 -1.07 3.82
#